data_AF-A0A7L4Y591-F1
#
_entry.id   AF-A0A7L4Y591-F1
#
_cell.length_a   1.000
_cell.length_b   1.000
_cell.length_c   1.000
_cell.angle_alpha   90.00
_cell.angle_beta   90.00
_cell.angle_gamma   90.00
#
_symmetry.space_group_name_H-M   'P 1'
#
loop_
_entity.id
_entity.type
_entity.pdbx_description
1 polymer ?
#
loop_
_entity_poly.entity_id
_entity_poly.type
_entity_poly.pdbx_seq_one_letter_code
_entity_poly.pdbx_strand_id
1 'polypeptide(L)'
;MAGLEARVTAHEGGGAAAVAGAAGALRVAWEAPCADFLSVHLAEGAASALALDGEQPLAVRILSAVDTWRAGTRRAVPEQHEVEGLPTRTRTELGEEAVTSAYASGARLGIGEVIALAESYAKAALGATTVPESPFRRS
;
A
#
# COMPACT_ATOMS: atom_id res chain seq x y z
N MET A 1 4.80 16.04 -7.05
CA MET A 1 3.62 15.46 -7.72
C MET A 1 3.56 13.93 -7.69
N ALA A 2 4.60 13.21 -7.24
CA ALA A 2 4.69 11.75 -7.27
C ALA A 2 3.53 10.98 -6.59
N GLY A 3 2.92 11.51 -5.52
CA GLY A 3 1.78 10.86 -4.86
C GLY A 3 0.50 10.80 -5.70
N LEU A 4 0.22 11.83 -6.49
CA LEU A 4 -0.93 11.84 -7.40
C LEU A 4 -0.69 10.92 -8.60
N GLU A 5 0.53 10.95 -9.14
CA GLU A 5 0.95 10.08 -10.24
C GLU A 5 0.82 8.60 -9.86
N ALA A 6 1.28 8.21 -8.67
CA ALA A 6 1.10 6.85 -8.17
C ALA A 6 -0.36 6.39 -8.12
N ARG A 7 -1.30 7.28 -7.73
CA ARG A 7 -2.73 6.95 -7.70
C ARG A 7 -3.31 6.77 -9.10
N VAL A 8 -2.91 7.62 -10.05
CA VAL A 8 -3.31 7.48 -11.46
C VAL A 8 -2.78 6.17 -12.02
N THR A 9 -1.49 5.87 -11.82
CA THR A 9 -0.87 4.61 -12.23
C THR A 9 -1.59 3.39 -11.64
N ALA A 10 -2.03 3.45 -10.38
CA ALA A 10 -2.78 2.35 -9.76
C ALA A 10 -4.11 2.10 -10.48
N HIS A 11 -4.86 3.16 -10.79
CA HIS A 11 -6.13 3.06 -11.53
C HIS A 11 -5.96 2.63 -12.98
N GLU A 12 -4.81 2.89 -13.59
CA GLU A 12 -4.47 2.44 -14.95
C GLU A 12 -3.93 1.00 -14.99
N GLY A 13 -3.92 0.28 -13.86
CA GLY A 13 -3.48 -1.11 -13.78
C GLY A 13 -1.97 -1.29 -13.60
N GLY A 14 -1.26 -0.24 -13.17
CA GLY A 14 0.19 -0.26 -12.94
C GLY A 14 0.64 -0.85 -11.59
N GLY A 15 -0.28 -1.34 -10.75
CA GLY A 15 -0.04 -2.17 -9.56
C GLY A 15 1.29 -1.89 -8.80
N ALA A 16 2.25 -2.80 -8.92
CA ALA A 16 3.57 -2.68 -8.31
C ALA A 16 4.34 -1.38 -8.61
N ALA A 17 4.21 -0.82 -9.81
CA ALA A 17 4.84 0.46 -10.15
C ALA A 17 4.17 1.63 -9.40
N ALA A 18 2.85 1.58 -9.21
CA ALA A 18 2.14 2.53 -8.37
C ALA A 18 2.56 2.43 -6.89
N VAL A 19 2.70 1.20 -6.37
CA VAL A 19 3.19 0.98 -4.99
C VAL A 19 4.62 1.52 -4.83
N ALA A 20 5.50 1.30 -5.81
CA ALA A 20 6.86 1.84 -5.80
C ALA A 20 6.86 3.38 -5.76
N GLY A 21 6.04 4.02 -6.61
CA GLY A 21 5.91 5.48 -6.67
C GLY A 21 5.39 6.07 -5.36
N ALA A 22 4.37 5.44 -4.75
CA ALA A 22 3.82 5.86 -3.47
C ALA A 22 4.85 5.71 -2.33
N ALA A 23 5.58 4.59 -2.29
CA ALA A 23 6.63 4.35 -1.29
C ALA A 23 7.78 5.37 -1.40
N GLY A 24 8.23 5.68 -2.62
CA GLY A 24 9.25 6.69 -2.86
C GLY A 24 8.81 8.10 -2.44
N ALA A 25 7.57 8.47 -2.77
CA ALA A 25 6.99 9.74 -2.34
C ALA A 25 6.89 9.84 -0.81
N LEU A 26 6.45 8.76 -0.15
CA LEU A 26 6.34 8.67 1.31
C LEU A 26 7.70 8.83 1.99
N ARG A 27 8.76 8.23 1.45
CA ARG A 27 10.12 8.38 1.98
C ARG A 27 10.63 9.81 1.90
N VAL A 28 10.46 10.44 0.74
CA VAL A 28 10.83 11.85 0.57
C VAL A 28 10.06 12.75 1.55
N ALA A 29 8.77 12.48 1.78
CA ALA A 29 7.97 13.23 2.75
C ALA A 29 8.41 12.98 4.20
N TRP A 30 8.75 11.74 4.55
CA TRP A 30 9.21 11.37 5.89
C TRP A 30 10.57 11.98 6.25
N GLU A 31 11.48 12.09 5.28
CA GLU A 31 12.78 12.73 5.46
C GLU A 31 12.67 14.27 5.56
N ALA A 32 11.53 14.85 5.19
CA ALA A 32 11.29 16.28 5.29
C ALA A 32 10.74 16.68 6.68
N PRO A 33 11.29 17.73 7.32
CA PRO A 33 11.04 18.02 8.75
C PRO A 33 9.64 18.57 9.13
N CYS A 34 8.60 18.47 8.28
CA CYS A 34 7.30 19.13 8.56
C CYS A 34 6.05 18.49 7.92
N ALA A 35 6.10 17.21 7.52
CA ALA A 35 5.11 16.66 6.58
C ALA A 35 4.32 15.45 7.12
N ASP A 36 3.96 15.44 8.40
CA ASP A 36 3.18 14.34 9.03
C ASP A 36 1.85 14.07 8.28
N PHE A 37 1.14 15.13 7.89
CA PHE A 37 -0.12 15.02 7.14
C PHE A 37 0.06 14.45 5.72
N LEU A 38 1.16 14.82 5.04
CA LEU A 38 1.46 14.27 3.72
C LEU A 38 1.85 12.79 3.82
N SER A 39 2.54 12.40 4.89
CA SER A 39 2.92 11.01 5.13
C SER A 39 1.70 10.10 5.32
N VAL A 40 0.69 10.58 6.05
CA VAL A 40 -0.61 9.90 6.19
C VAL A 40 -1.27 9.66 4.83
N HIS A 41 -1.38 10.70 4.00
CA HIS A 41 -2.03 10.57 2.69
C HIS A 41 -1.26 9.72 1.69
N LEU A 42 0.06 9.77 1.71
CA LEU A 42 0.90 8.94 0.85
C LEU A 42 0.84 7.46 1.25
N ALA A 43 0.78 7.17 2.55
CA ALA A 43 0.57 5.81 3.05
C ALA A 43 -0.82 5.27 2.68
N GLU A 44 -1.87 6.09 2.69
CA GLU A 44 -3.20 5.71 2.17
C GLU A 44 -3.15 5.37 0.68
N GLY A 45 -2.47 6.21 -0.12
CA GLY A 45 -2.28 5.93 -1.54
C GLY A 45 -1.55 4.61 -1.80
N ALA A 46 -0.54 4.27 -0.98
CA ALA A 46 0.17 2.99 -1.06
C ALA A 46 -0.75 1.80 -0.73
N ALA A 47 -1.60 1.92 0.30
CA ALA A 47 -2.57 0.90 0.64
C ALA A 47 -3.61 0.68 -0.47
N SER A 48 -4.10 1.76 -1.08
CA SER A 48 -5.05 1.67 -2.19
C SER A 48 -4.43 1.01 -3.44
N ALA A 49 -3.17 1.33 -3.74
CA ALA A 49 -2.45 0.68 -4.83
C ALA A 49 -2.27 -0.83 -4.59
N LEU A 50 -1.91 -1.24 -3.37
CA LEU A 50 -1.85 -2.66 -2.97
C LEU A 50 -3.21 -3.35 -3.12
N ALA A 51 -4.30 -2.69 -2.72
CA ALA A 51 -5.64 -3.24 -2.83
C ALA A 51 -6.07 -3.44 -4.29
N LEU A 52 -5.70 -2.52 -5.18
CA LEU A 52 -5.95 -2.62 -6.62
C LEU A 52 -5.13 -3.73 -7.27
N ASP A 53 -3.94 -4.03 -6.73
CA ASP A 53 -3.08 -5.13 -7.17
C ASP A 53 -3.42 -6.48 -6.50
N GLY A 54 -4.49 -6.55 -5.70
CA GLY A 54 -4.95 -7.78 -5.06
C GLY A 54 -4.16 -8.19 -3.82
N GLU A 55 -3.48 -7.24 -3.15
CA GLU A 55 -2.73 -7.46 -1.91
C GLU A 55 -3.49 -6.91 -0.70
N GLN A 56 -4.72 -7.39 -0.50
CA GLN A 56 -5.62 -6.94 0.55
C GLN A 56 -5.02 -7.06 1.97
N PRO A 57 -4.29 -8.13 2.35
CA PRO A 57 -3.63 -8.20 3.65
C PRO A 57 -2.64 -7.07 3.90
N LEU A 58 -1.80 -6.76 2.92
CA LEU A 58 -0.80 -5.70 3.04
C LEU A 58 -1.46 -4.33 3.09
N ALA A 59 -2.49 -4.12 2.28
CA ALA A 59 -3.29 -2.91 2.30
C ALA A 59 -3.95 -2.68 3.68
N VAL A 60 -4.56 -3.71 4.29
CA VAL A 60 -5.13 -3.62 5.64
C VAL A 60 -4.07 -3.29 6.69
N ARG A 61 -2.87 -3.88 6.61
CA ARG A 61 -1.77 -3.58 7.54
C ARG A 61 -1.35 -2.13 7.46
N ILE A 62 -1.15 -1.59 6.26
CA ILE A 62 -0.79 -0.18 6.08
C ILE A 62 -1.91 0.75 6.56
N LEU A 63 -3.17 0.47 6.21
CA LEU A 63 -4.30 1.28 6.66
C LEU A 63 -4.43 1.30 8.18
N SER A 64 -4.22 0.16 8.83
CA SER A 64 -4.24 0.08 10.28
C SER A 64 -3.12 0.89 10.93
N ALA A 65 -1.93 0.98 10.31
CA ALA A 65 -0.86 1.84 10.78
C ALA A 65 -1.28 3.31 10.69
N VAL A 66 -1.79 3.71 9.52
CA VAL A 66 -2.28 5.08 9.26
C VAL A 66 -3.36 5.50 10.25
N ASP A 67 -4.30 4.61 10.60
CA ASP A 67 -5.34 4.88 11.59
C ASP A 67 -4.76 5.32 12.94
N THR A 68 -3.63 4.74 13.37
CA THR A 68 -2.99 5.13 14.63
C THR A 68 -2.30 6.48 14.57
N TRP A 69 -1.84 6.91 13.39
CA TRP A 69 -1.14 8.18 13.21
C TRP A 69 -2.10 9.36 13.07
N ARG A 70 -3.37 9.10 12.71
CA ARG A 70 -4.31 10.14 12.29
C ARG A 70 -4.72 11.14 13.36
N ALA A 71 -4.40 10.96 14.65
CA ALA A 71 -4.67 11.92 15.73
C ALA A 71 -6.08 12.57 15.72
N GLY A 72 -7.11 11.84 15.23
CA GLY A 72 -8.50 12.35 15.10
C GLY A 72 -8.82 13.07 13.78
N THR A 73 -7.87 13.17 12.85
CA THR A 73 -8.07 13.76 11.52
C THR A 73 -8.93 12.85 10.65
N ARG A 74 -10.06 13.37 10.17
CA ARG A 74 -10.96 12.65 9.26
C ARG A 74 -10.26 12.30 7.94
N ARG A 75 -10.55 11.11 7.41
CA ARG A 75 -10.18 10.73 6.04
C ARG A 75 -10.86 11.64 5.03
N ALA A 76 -10.20 11.89 3.91
CA ALA A 76 -10.86 12.51 2.76
C ALA A 76 -11.77 11.47 2.06
N VAL A 77 -12.75 11.97 1.30
CA VAL A 77 -13.87 11.14 0.78
C VAL A 77 -13.41 10.01 -0.15
N PRO A 78 -12.45 10.21 -1.09
CA PRO A 78 -11.92 9.12 -1.90
C PRO A 78 -11.32 8.00 -1.05
N GLU A 79 -10.57 8.37 -0.01
CA GLU A 79 -9.90 7.45 0.90
C GLU A 79 -10.91 6.72 1.80
N GLN A 80 -12.03 7.35 2.17
CA GLN A 80 -13.11 6.67 2.89
C GLN A 80 -13.72 5.55 2.07
N HIS A 81 -14.02 5.80 0.79
CA HIS A 81 -14.63 4.80 -0.09
C HIS A 81 -13.71 3.61 -0.35
N GLU A 82 -12.40 3.87 -0.50
CA GLU A 82 -11.38 2.82 -0.65
C GLU A 82 -11.22 2.00 0.65
N VAL A 83 -11.26 2.65 1.81
CA VAL A 83 -11.07 2.01 3.12
C VAL A 83 -12.29 1.23 3.59
N GLU A 84 -13.52 1.71 3.37
CA GLU A 84 -14.73 1.01 3.86
C GLU A 84 -14.95 -0.35 3.18
N GLY A 85 -14.61 -0.46 1.90
CA GLY A 85 -14.77 -1.71 1.15
C GLY A 85 -13.71 -2.77 1.46
N LEU A 86 -12.53 -2.35 1.90
CA LEU A 86 -11.33 -3.19 1.94
C LEU A 86 -11.36 -4.24 3.06
N PRO A 87 -11.72 -3.93 4.32
CA PRO A 87 -11.88 -4.93 5.38
C PRO A 87 -12.97 -5.95 5.06
N THR A 88 -14.04 -5.52 4.39
CA THR A 88 -15.15 -6.41 4.00
C THR A 88 -14.72 -7.38 2.91
N ARG A 89 -14.03 -6.91 1.86
CA ARG A 89 -13.46 -7.77 0.81
C ARG A 89 -12.44 -8.75 1.38
N THR A 90 -11.50 -8.25 2.17
CA THR A 90 -10.48 -9.08 2.85
C THR A 90 -11.12 -10.13 3.75
N ARG A 91 -12.17 -9.80 4.51
CA ARG A 91 -12.89 -10.75 5.37
C ARG A 91 -13.61 -11.82 4.55
N THR A 92 -14.13 -11.46 3.39
CA THR A 92 -14.79 -12.39 2.46
C THR A 92 -13.80 -13.37 1.86
N GLU A 93 -12.59 -12.89 1.55
CA GLU A 93 -11.55 -13.68 0.88
C GLU A 93 -10.71 -14.53 1.86
N LEU A 94 -10.40 -14.01 3.04
CA LEU A 94 -9.40 -14.58 3.96
C LEU A 94 -9.95 -14.95 5.34
N GLY A 95 -11.18 -14.53 5.67
CA GLY A 95 -11.80 -14.76 6.96
C GLY A 95 -11.43 -13.70 8.02
N GLU A 96 -12.19 -13.72 9.11
CA GLU A 96 -12.16 -12.69 10.17
C GLU A 96 -10.87 -12.70 10.99
N GLU A 97 -10.29 -13.87 11.23
CA GLU A 97 -9.05 -14.03 12.00
C GLU A 97 -7.85 -13.41 11.26
N ALA A 98 -7.76 -13.63 9.94
CA ALA A 98 -6.72 -13.05 9.10
C ALA A 98 -6.81 -11.52 9.08
N VAL A 99 -8.02 -10.96 8.95
CA VAL A 99 -8.25 -9.51 9.02
C VAL A 99 -7.84 -8.95 10.38
N THR A 100 -8.25 -9.60 11.47
CA THR A 100 -7.93 -9.17 12.84
C THR A 100 -6.42 -9.18 13.09
N SER A 101 -5.74 -10.23 12.66
CA SER A 101 -4.29 -10.36 12.75
C SER A 101 -3.56 -9.30 11.92
N ALA A 102 -4.03 -9.06 10.68
CA ALA A 102 -3.49 -8.01 9.82
C ALA A 102 -3.62 -6.63 10.48
N TYR A 103 -4.80 -6.28 10.97
CA TYR A 103 -5.03 -5.03 11.73
C TYR A 103 -4.10 -4.92 12.94
N ALA A 104 -4.08 -5.92 13.83
CA ALA A 104 -3.25 -5.88 15.03
C ALA A 104 -1.75 -5.74 14.71
N SER A 105 -1.29 -6.36 13.63
CA SER A 105 0.10 -6.22 13.17
C SER A 105 0.39 -4.84 12.59
N GLY A 106 -0.56 -4.25 11.86
CA GLY A 106 -0.44 -2.94 11.22
C GLY A 106 -0.45 -1.78 12.20
N ALA A 107 -1.29 -1.84 13.23
CA ALA A 107 -1.40 -0.79 14.27
C ALA A 107 -0.10 -0.54 15.06
N ARG A 108 0.90 -1.42 14.95
CA ARG A 108 2.20 -1.28 15.60
C ARG A 108 3.28 -0.68 14.69
N LEU A 109 2.97 -0.48 13.41
CA LEU A 109 3.96 -0.03 12.43
C LEU A 109 4.17 1.49 12.51
N GLY A 110 5.44 1.89 12.48
CA GLY A 110 5.87 3.25 12.20
C GLY A 110 5.97 3.54 10.69
N ILE A 111 6.13 4.82 10.35
CA ILE A 111 6.22 5.28 8.94
C ILE A 111 7.33 4.55 8.18
N GLY A 112 8.52 4.40 8.78
CA GLY A 112 9.65 3.70 8.17
C GLY A 112 9.35 2.23 7.83
N GLU A 113 8.58 1.54 8.67
CA GLU A 113 8.21 0.13 8.45
C GLU A 113 7.16 0.00 7.34
N VAL A 114 6.22 0.95 7.25
CA VAL A 114 5.26 1.02 6.14
C VAL A 114 5.98 1.27 4.81
N ILE A 115 6.97 2.18 4.79
CA ILE A 115 7.80 2.41 3.62
C ILE A 115 8.50 1.12 3.19
N ALA A 116 9.18 0.44 4.12
CA ALA A 116 9.92 -0.78 3.83
C ALA A 116 9.02 -1.92 3.32
N LEU A 117 7.80 -2.03 3.86
CA LEU A 117 6.82 -3.03 3.43
C LEU A 117 6.37 -2.79 1.98
N ALA A 118 6.03 -1.54 1.63
CA ALA A 118 5.63 -1.17 0.28
C ALA A 118 6.77 -1.36 -0.75
N GLU A 119 8.00 -0.98 -0.38
CA GLU A 119 9.17 -1.22 -1.24
C GLU A 119 9.48 -2.70 -1.44
N SER A 120 9.37 -3.50 -0.38
CA SER A 120 9.63 -4.93 -0.44
C SER A 120 8.66 -5.62 -1.39
N TYR A 121 7.37 -5.25 -1.32
CA TYR A 121 6.37 -5.71 -2.27
C TYR A 121 6.71 -5.30 -3.70
N ALA A 122 6.93 -4.01 -3.94
CA ALA A 122 7.19 -3.50 -5.28
C ALA A 122 8.43 -4.14 -5.90
N LYS A 123 9.50 -4.32 -5.12
CA LYS A 123 10.73 -5.00 -5.57
C LYS A 123 10.46 -6.46 -5.94
N ALA A 124 9.70 -7.19 -5.13
CA ALA A 124 9.38 -8.59 -5.39
C ALA A 124 8.52 -8.73 -6.66
N ALA A 125 7.46 -7.92 -6.79
CA ALA A 125 6.55 -7.94 -7.92
C ALA A 125 7.22 -7.51 -9.23
N LEU A 126 8.00 -6.42 -9.22
CA LEU A 126 8.74 -5.97 -10.41
C LEU A 126 9.86 -6.94 -10.81
N GLY A 127 10.49 -7.62 -9.83
CA GLY A 127 11.47 -8.67 -10.08
C GLY A 127 10.85 -9.93 -10.70
N ALA A 128 9.66 -10.33 -10.25
CA ALA A 128 8.92 -11.47 -10.78
C ALA A 128 8.54 -11.30 -12.26
N THR A 129 8.23 -10.07 -12.69
CA THR A 129 7.89 -9.74 -14.09
C THR A 129 9.08 -9.86 -15.05
N THR A 130 10.32 -9.96 -14.56
CA THR A 130 11.54 -10.02 -15.40
C THR A 130 12.02 -11.42 -15.77
N VAL A 131 11.28 -12.48 -15.44
CA VAL A 131 11.57 -13.82 -15.95
C VAL A 131 10.68 -14.13 -17.15
N PRO A 132 11.08 -13.81 -18.40
CA PRO A 132 10.50 -14.50 -19.53
C PRO A 132 10.93 -15.98 -19.41
N GLU A 133 9.95 -16.89 -19.26
CA GLU A 133 10.19 -18.30 -19.54
C GLU A 133 10.74 -18.41 -20.96
N SER A 134 12.03 -18.67 -21.08
CA SER A 134 12.70 -18.79 -22.36
C SER A 134 12.32 -20.16 -22.96
N PRO A 135 11.61 -20.23 -24.10
CA PRO A 135 11.07 -21.49 -24.62
C PRO A 135 12.10 -22.37 -25.33
N PHE A 136 13.41 -22.13 -25.15
CA PHE A 136 14.45 -22.93 -25.82
C PHE A 136 15.29 -23.73 -24.82
N ARG A 137 14.73 -24.85 -24.37
CA ARG A 137 15.50 -26.08 -24.17
C ARG A 137 15.13 -27.09 -25.26
N ARG A 138 15.96 -27.18 -26.29
CA ARG A 138 16.24 -28.39 -27.06
C ARG A 138 17.76 -28.37 -27.25
N SER A 139 18.47 -29.12 -26.40
CA SER A 139 18.92 -30.52 -26.59
C SER A 139 20.18 -30.58 -27.42
#